data_AF-A0A1M6LIE6-F1
#
_entry.id   AF-A0A1M6LIE6-F1
#
_cell.length_a   1.000
_cell.length_b   1.000
_cell.length_c   1.000
_cell.angle_alpha   90.00
_cell.angle_beta   90.00
_cell.angle_gamma   90.00
#
_symmetry.space_group_name_H-M   'P 1'
#
loop_
_entity.id
_entity.type
_entity.pdbx_description
1 polymer ?
#
loop_
_entity_poly.entity_id
_entity_poly.type
_entity_poly.pdbx_seq_one_letter_code
_entity_poly.pdbx_strand_id
1 'polypeptide(L)'
;MKQHTIYLIFLLTTPLLSWAQSISPHTLSSANASTVGSSAMLSWTVGQTVSYSAGDDNVLISGIHQPIPSQVMEVLEVINSAHTTIEVYPNPTVDFVQIKEGNNEVTSVSIYSLDGRERYEFDDWKSNLEGRIDFTEMAVGVYVLIVRTDQHIYEHKIIKK
;
A
#
# COMPACT_ATOMS: atom_id res chain seq x y z
N MET A 1 -32.56 29.06 38.92
CA MET A 1 -31.28 28.30 38.89
C MET A 1 -31.42 26.95 38.17
N LYS A 2 -32.40 26.10 38.51
CA LYS A 2 -32.55 24.74 37.91
C LYS A 2 -32.80 24.72 36.38
N GLN A 3 -33.54 25.68 35.83
CA GLN A 3 -33.85 25.76 34.40
C GLN A 3 -32.59 26.03 33.55
N HIS A 4 -31.72 26.95 33.98
CA HIS A 4 -30.47 27.25 33.27
C HIS A 4 -29.47 26.09 33.32
N THR A 5 -29.49 25.29 34.40
CA THR A 5 -28.64 24.09 34.51
C THR A 5 -29.03 23.02 33.47
N ILE A 6 -30.31 22.87 33.15
CA ILE A 6 -30.78 21.91 32.14
C ILE A 6 -30.33 22.32 30.74
N TYR A 7 -30.46 23.61 30.38
CA TYR A 7 -29.98 24.12 29.09
C TYR A 7 -28.46 23.98 28.94
N LEU A 8 -27.71 24.19 30.02
CA LEU A 8 -26.25 24.05 30.01
C LEU A 8 -25.81 22.59 29.83
N ILE A 9 -26.52 21.64 30.43
CA ILE A 9 -26.29 20.20 30.24
C ILE A 9 -26.59 19.81 28.79
N PHE A 10 -27.68 20.29 28.20
CA PHE A 10 -28.03 19.98 26.81
C PHE A 10 -27.02 20.57 25.81
N LEU A 11 -26.52 21.78 26.05
CA LEU A 11 -25.48 22.40 25.22
C LEU A 11 -24.16 21.59 25.26
N LEU A 12 -23.82 20.99 26.41
CA LEU A 12 -22.56 20.30 26.60
C LEU A 12 -22.56 18.85 26.09
N THR A 13 -23.73 18.20 26.02
CA THR A 13 -23.83 16.79 25.62
C THR A 13 -24.05 16.58 24.12
N THR A 14 -24.61 17.56 23.42
CA THR A 14 -24.86 17.47 21.96
C THR A 14 -23.61 17.21 21.09
N PRO A 15 -22.41 17.81 21.34
CA PRO A 15 -21.23 17.50 20.53
C PRO A 15 -20.61 16.12 20.82
N LEU A 16 -21.00 15.45 21.91
CA LEU A 16 -20.51 14.10 22.24
C LEU A 16 -21.27 13.00 21.49
N LEU A 17 -22.42 13.32 20.89
CA LEU A 17 -23.29 12.40 20.17
C LEU A 17 -23.20 12.58 18.65
N SER A 18 -22.42 13.54 18.16
CA SER A 18 -22.24 13.71 16.72
C SER A 18 -21.27 12.66 16.19
N TRP A 19 -21.77 11.74 15.36
CA TRP A 19 -20.92 10.92 14.52
C TRP A 19 -20.20 11.82 13.50
N ALA A 20 -18.87 11.79 13.52
CA ALA A 20 -18.08 12.46 12.49
C ALA A 20 -18.25 11.70 11.16
N GLN A 21 -18.44 12.46 10.07
CA GLN A 21 -18.44 11.88 8.72
C GLN A 21 -17.01 11.67 8.23
N SER A 22 -16.71 10.48 7.71
CA SER A 22 -15.46 10.21 6.99
C SER A 22 -15.71 10.41 5.50
N ILE A 23 -15.16 11.48 4.92
CA ILE A 23 -15.26 11.77 3.49
C ILE A 23 -14.13 11.03 2.77
N SER A 24 -14.45 9.93 2.07
CA SER A 24 -13.53 9.32 1.13
C SER A 24 -13.68 9.97 -0.26
N PRO A 25 -12.58 10.11 -1.03
CA PRO A 25 -12.65 10.68 -2.37
C PRO A 25 -13.54 9.82 -3.28
N HIS A 26 -14.54 10.46 -3.93
CA HIS A 26 -15.39 9.78 -4.90
C HIS A 26 -15.58 10.51 -6.24
N THR A 27 -15.78 9.75 -7.31
CA THR A 27 -16.11 10.25 -8.66
C THR A 27 -17.47 9.72 -9.04
N LEU A 28 -18.28 10.61 -9.61
CA LEU A 28 -19.54 10.24 -10.23
C LEU A 28 -19.26 10.07 -11.72
N SER A 29 -19.31 8.82 -12.19
CA SER A 29 -19.10 8.45 -13.59
C SER A 29 -20.24 7.57 -14.07
N SER A 30 -20.59 7.68 -15.35
CA SER A 30 -21.60 6.80 -15.98
C SER A 30 -21.08 5.38 -16.19
N ALA A 31 -19.77 5.18 -16.30
CA ALA A 31 -19.11 3.86 -16.33
C ALA A 31 -17.61 3.98 -15.99
N ASN A 32 -17.03 2.97 -15.36
CA ASN A 32 -15.58 2.86 -15.15
C ASN A 32 -15.14 1.39 -15.21
N ALA A 33 -13.90 1.13 -15.63
CA ALA A 33 -13.29 -0.19 -15.55
C ALA A 33 -11.76 -0.08 -15.53
N SER A 34 -11.11 -1.08 -14.93
CA SER A 34 -9.66 -1.29 -15.01
C SER A 34 -9.36 -2.74 -15.37
N THR A 35 -8.45 -2.96 -16.29
CA THR A 35 -7.98 -4.29 -16.70
C THR A 35 -6.46 -4.27 -16.74
N VAL A 36 -5.86 -5.32 -16.16
CA VAL A 36 -4.42 -5.50 -16.13
C VAL A 36 -4.09 -6.65 -17.07
N GLY A 37 -3.33 -6.36 -18.12
CA GLY A 37 -2.70 -7.36 -18.99
C GLY A 37 -1.24 -7.58 -18.60
N SER A 38 -0.59 -8.57 -19.20
CA SER A 38 0.80 -8.96 -18.87
C SER A 38 1.86 -7.87 -19.09
N SER A 39 1.58 -6.86 -19.92
CA SER A 39 2.52 -5.79 -20.26
C SER A 39 1.96 -4.37 -20.08
N ALA A 40 0.67 -4.23 -19.75
CA ALA A 40 0.02 -2.92 -19.66
C ALA A 40 -1.24 -2.96 -18.78
N MET A 41 -1.51 -1.85 -18.11
CA MET A 41 -2.77 -1.62 -17.39
C MET A 41 -3.60 -0.60 -18.16
N LEU A 42 -4.88 -0.91 -18.39
CA LEU A 42 -5.85 0.00 -18.98
C LEU A 42 -6.91 0.33 -17.95
N SER A 43 -7.05 1.60 -17.58
CA SER A 43 -8.12 2.08 -16.72
C SER A 43 -8.82 3.28 -17.34
N TRP A 44 -10.15 3.28 -17.32
CA TRP A 44 -10.96 4.29 -17.99
C TRP A 44 -12.22 4.62 -17.21
N THR A 45 -12.70 5.86 -17.43
CA THR A 45 -13.92 6.42 -16.82
C THR A 45 -14.68 7.18 -17.91
N VAL A 46 -15.96 6.84 -18.15
CA VAL A 46 -16.81 7.47 -19.18
C VAL A 46 -17.49 8.72 -18.63
N GLY A 47 -17.59 9.76 -19.47
CA GLY A 47 -18.23 11.03 -19.11
C GLY A 47 -17.26 12.19 -18.88
N GLN A 48 -15.97 12.00 -19.23
CA GLN A 48 -14.93 13.01 -19.09
C GLN A 48 -14.35 13.36 -20.46
N THR A 49 -14.02 14.63 -20.68
CA THR A 49 -13.36 15.05 -21.93
C THR A 49 -11.91 14.59 -21.91
N VAL A 50 -11.52 13.77 -22.89
CA VAL A 50 -10.16 13.26 -23.03
C VAL A 50 -9.29 14.32 -23.72
N SER A 51 -8.20 14.72 -23.07
CA SER A 51 -7.08 15.42 -23.72
C SER A 51 -6.04 14.38 -24.10
N TYR A 52 -5.82 14.19 -25.39
CA TYR A 52 -4.89 13.19 -25.94
C TYR A 52 -3.44 13.66 -25.79
N SER A 53 -2.56 12.78 -25.34
CA SER A 53 -1.10 12.89 -25.51
C SER A 53 -0.60 11.54 -26.00
N ALA A 54 0.24 11.52 -27.02
CA ALA A 54 0.93 10.32 -27.47
C ALA A 54 2.41 10.61 -27.64
N GLY A 55 3.25 9.79 -26.99
CA GLY A 55 4.67 9.62 -27.27
C GLY A 55 4.93 8.20 -27.81
N ASP A 56 6.03 8.02 -28.54
CA ASP A 56 6.31 6.85 -29.39
C ASP A 56 6.36 5.48 -28.65
N ASP A 57 6.55 5.44 -27.32
CA ASP A 57 6.60 4.17 -26.55
C ASP A 57 5.56 4.11 -25.41
N ASN A 58 4.39 4.74 -25.62
CA ASN A 58 3.24 4.99 -24.73
C ASN A 58 3.21 6.42 -24.15
N VAL A 59 2.03 6.78 -23.57
CA VAL A 59 1.74 7.87 -22.60
C VAL A 59 0.94 9.03 -23.29
N LEU A 60 -0.30 9.47 -22.95
CA LEU A 60 -1.08 9.70 -21.69
C LEU A 60 -2.64 9.71 -21.83
N ILE A 61 -3.17 9.62 -20.60
CA ILE A 61 -4.45 9.83 -19.89
C ILE A 61 -5.08 11.26 -19.90
N SER A 62 -6.38 11.38 -19.58
CA SER A 62 -7.02 12.63 -19.10
C SER A 62 -8.31 12.43 -18.24
N GLY A 63 -8.39 13.14 -17.10
CA GLY A 63 -9.62 13.39 -16.30
C GLY A 63 -9.89 12.45 -15.11
N ILE A 64 -10.51 12.96 -14.02
CA ILE A 64 -10.68 12.34 -12.67
C ILE A 64 -10.91 10.81 -12.67
N HIS A 65 -9.83 10.08 -12.42
CA HIS A 65 -9.81 8.77 -11.77
C HIS A 65 -9.91 8.97 -10.24
N GLN A 66 -10.75 8.21 -9.53
CA GLN A 66 -10.65 8.17 -8.06
C GLN A 66 -9.33 7.55 -7.61
N PRO A 67 -8.77 7.98 -6.46
CA PRO A 67 -7.79 7.16 -5.78
C PRO A 67 -8.43 5.80 -5.49
N ILE A 68 -7.80 4.73 -5.95
CA ILE A 68 -7.84 3.49 -5.21
C ILE A 68 -7.41 3.92 -3.80
N PRO A 69 -8.26 3.87 -2.76
CA PRO A 69 -7.69 3.88 -1.43
C PRO A 69 -6.81 2.64 -1.44
N SER A 70 -5.49 2.82 -1.45
CA SER A 70 -4.55 1.78 -1.11
C SER A 70 -4.78 1.42 0.36
N GLN A 71 -5.96 0.88 0.68
CA GLN A 71 -6.04 -0.22 1.60
C GLN A 71 -5.32 -1.34 0.87
N VAL A 72 -3.99 -1.33 1.00
CA VAL A 72 -3.22 -2.57 0.99
C VAL A 72 -3.74 -3.32 2.21
N MET A 73 -4.92 -3.90 2.04
CA MET A 73 -5.30 -5.07 2.79
C MET A 73 -4.26 -6.07 2.33
N GLU A 74 -3.42 -6.52 3.25
CA GLU A 74 -2.64 -7.73 3.06
C GLU A 74 -3.64 -8.78 2.56
N VAL A 75 -3.63 -9.01 1.25
CA VAL A 75 -4.45 -10.04 0.65
C VAL A 75 -3.75 -11.32 1.08
N LEU A 76 -4.17 -11.86 2.22
CA LEU A 76 -4.09 -13.29 2.43
C LEU A 76 -5.05 -13.86 1.38
N GLU A 77 -4.51 -14.13 0.21
CA GLU A 77 -5.22 -14.74 -0.89
C GLU A 77 -5.59 -16.15 -0.44
N VAL A 78 -6.78 -16.31 0.15
CA VAL A 78 -7.42 -17.63 0.28
C VAL A 78 -8.02 -17.96 -1.08
N ILE A 79 -7.17 -18.11 -2.08
CA ILE A 79 -7.48 -18.95 -3.24
C ILE A 79 -6.91 -20.32 -2.89
N ASN A 80 -7.78 -21.31 -2.83
CA ASN A 80 -7.46 -22.72 -2.60
C ASN A 80 -6.47 -23.25 -3.64
N SER A 81 -5.20 -23.01 -3.40
CA SER A 81 -4.03 -23.67 -3.95
C SER A 81 -2.91 -23.38 -2.96
N ALA A 82 -2.01 -24.32 -2.72
CA ALA A 82 -0.95 -24.21 -1.72
C ALA A 82 0.10 -23.16 -2.10
N HIS A 83 -0.30 -21.89 -2.17
CA HIS A 83 0.59 -20.77 -2.40
C HIS A 83 1.38 -20.56 -1.12
N THR A 84 2.68 -20.79 -1.24
CA THR A 84 3.65 -20.46 -0.23
C THR A 84 3.58 -18.96 0.05
N THR A 85 3.28 -18.59 1.28
CA THR A 85 3.31 -17.19 1.73
C THR A 85 4.70 -16.89 2.29
N ILE A 86 5.34 -15.84 1.77
CA ILE A 86 6.54 -15.28 2.40
C ILE A 86 6.10 -14.50 3.64
N GLU A 87 6.72 -14.78 4.78
CA GLU A 87 6.44 -14.08 6.03
C GLU A 87 7.55 -13.05 6.32
N VAL A 88 7.18 -11.83 6.67
CA VAL A 88 8.13 -10.74 6.95
C VAL A 88 7.85 -10.15 8.33
N TYR A 89 8.80 -10.25 9.26
CA TYR A 89 8.62 -9.85 10.66
C TYR A 89 9.95 -9.46 11.34
N PRO A 90 9.94 -8.64 12.41
CA PRO A 90 8.80 -7.92 12.94
C PRO A 90 8.45 -6.71 12.07
N ASN A 91 7.16 -6.38 12.01
CA ASN A 91 6.67 -5.14 11.43
C ASN A 91 5.57 -4.58 12.36
N PRO A 92 5.76 -3.43 13.02
CA PRO A 92 6.87 -2.48 12.91
C PRO A 92 8.23 -3.01 13.41
N THR A 93 9.33 -2.44 12.89
CA THR A 93 10.71 -2.78 13.23
C THR A 93 11.49 -1.60 13.83
N VAL A 94 12.58 -1.89 14.52
CA VAL A 94 13.59 -0.91 14.97
C VAL A 94 14.92 -1.24 14.32
N ASP A 95 15.48 -2.43 14.57
CA ASP A 95 16.84 -2.72 14.14
C ASP A 95 16.91 -3.61 12.90
N PHE A 96 16.01 -4.58 12.75
CA PHE A 96 16.09 -5.54 11.64
C PHE A 96 14.73 -6.11 11.25
N VAL A 97 14.64 -6.60 10.02
CA VAL A 97 13.49 -7.37 9.52
C VAL A 97 13.98 -8.74 9.07
N GLN A 98 13.30 -9.79 9.49
CA GLN A 98 13.52 -11.15 9.05
C GLN A 98 12.50 -11.55 7.99
N ILE A 99 12.98 -12.18 6.93
CA ILE A 99 12.14 -12.83 5.91
C ILE A 99 12.23 -14.33 6.14
N LYS A 100 11.07 -14.95 6.36
CA LYS A 100 10.94 -16.40 6.48
C LYS A 100 10.35 -16.93 5.19
N GLU A 101 11.17 -17.70 4.49
CA GLU A 101 10.77 -18.43 3.30
C GLU A 101 9.80 -19.56 3.67
N GLY A 102 8.83 -19.84 2.79
CA GLY A 102 8.14 -21.12 2.80
C GLY A 102 8.81 -22.10 1.82
N ASN A 103 8.08 -22.62 0.82
CA ASN A 103 8.66 -23.51 -0.21
C ASN A 103 9.29 -22.80 -1.42
N ASN A 104 9.14 -21.48 -1.55
CA ASN A 104 9.67 -20.73 -2.69
C ASN A 104 10.99 -20.08 -2.31
N GLU A 105 12.01 -20.28 -3.14
CA GLU A 105 13.32 -19.67 -2.95
C GLU A 105 13.28 -18.20 -3.38
N VAL A 106 13.67 -17.33 -2.46
CA VAL A 106 13.80 -15.90 -2.73
C VAL A 106 15.08 -15.68 -3.56
N THR A 107 14.92 -15.01 -4.69
CA THR A 107 15.99 -14.68 -5.64
C THR A 107 16.61 -13.33 -5.34
N SER A 108 15.79 -12.32 -5.01
CA SER A 108 16.29 -10.97 -4.73
C SER A 108 15.38 -10.25 -3.76
N VAL A 109 15.97 -9.36 -2.96
CA VAL A 109 15.22 -8.47 -2.09
C VAL A 109 15.60 -7.03 -2.38
N SER A 110 14.61 -6.16 -2.53
CA SER A 110 14.81 -4.72 -2.71
C SER A 110 14.01 -3.94 -1.67
N ILE A 111 14.59 -2.85 -1.15
CA ILE A 111 13.93 -1.92 -0.22
C ILE A 111 13.89 -0.54 -0.85
N TYR A 112 12.73 0.11 -0.79
CA TYR A 112 12.52 1.48 -1.25
C TYR A 112 11.94 2.33 -0.14
N SER A 113 12.49 3.53 0.05
CA SER A 113 11.83 4.56 0.86
C SER A 113 10.65 5.17 0.08
N LEU A 114 9.58 5.63 0.75
CA LEU A 114 8.39 6.19 0.07
C LEU A 114 8.66 7.42 -0.82
N ASP A 115 9.72 8.14 -0.49
CA ASP A 115 10.27 9.28 -1.21
C ASP A 115 11.16 8.87 -2.40
N GLY A 116 11.38 7.57 -2.60
CA GLY A 116 12.15 7.01 -3.72
C GLY A 116 13.64 7.31 -3.69
N ARG A 117 14.16 7.88 -2.59
CA ARG A 117 15.57 8.32 -2.47
C ARG A 117 16.51 7.19 -2.08
N GLU A 118 16.05 6.25 -1.26
CA GLU A 118 16.87 5.14 -0.78
C GLU A 118 16.42 3.83 -1.44
N ARG A 119 17.33 3.21 -2.21
CA ARG A 119 17.17 1.87 -2.76
C ARG A 119 18.29 0.99 -2.25
N TYR A 120 17.93 -0.09 -1.56
CA TYR A 120 18.85 -1.16 -1.21
C TYR A 120 18.43 -2.40 -1.98
N GLU A 121 19.38 -3.07 -2.64
CA GLU A 121 19.12 -4.26 -3.44
C GLU A 121 20.13 -5.34 -3.10
N PHE A 122 19.61 -6.54 -2.84
CA PHE A 122 20.37 -7.69 -2.39
C PHE A 122 20.11 -8.84 -3.38
N ASP A 123 21.03 -9.01 -4.34
CA ASP A 123 20.97 -10.06 -5.36
C ASP A 123 21.36 -11.44 -4.80
N ASP A 124 22.18 -11.48 -3.75
CA ASP A 124 22.54 -12.71 -3.02
C ASP A 124 22.17 -12.56 -1.54
N TRP A 125 20.87 -12.47 -1.30
CA TRP A 125 20.32 -12.14 0.01
C TRP A 125 20.51 -13.27 1.04
N LYS A 126 20.55 -14.55 0.63
CA LYS A 126 20.78 -15.67 1.56
C LYS A 126 22.20 -15.71 2.09
N SER A 127 23.20 -15.54 1.23
CA SER A 127 24.61 -15.66 1.65
C SER A 127 25.07 -14.48 2.51
N ASN A 128 24.51 -13.30 2.27
CA ASN A 128 24.94 -12.07 2.94
C ASN A 128 24.17 -11.74 4.21
N LEU A 129 22.92 -12.21 4.36
CA LEU A 129 22.01 -11.68 5.38
C LEU A 129 21.43 -12.74 6.32
N GLU A 130 21.64 -14.04 6.09
CA GLU A 130 21.02 -15.13 6.88
C GLU A 130 19.48 -14.95 7.07
N GLY A 131 18.84 -14.30 6.10
CA GLY A 131 17.42 -13.98 6.15
C GLY A 131 17.04 -12.72 6.94
N ARG A 132 18.00 -11.91 7.41
CA ARG A 132 17.80 -10.69 8.20
C ARG A 132 18.35 -9.46 7.51
N ILE A 133 17.50 -8.47 7.30
CA ILE A 133 17.89 -7.18 6.75
C ILE A 133 18.06 -6.19 7.89
N ASP A 134 19.23 -5.57 7.95
CA ASP A 134 19.52 -4.51 8.90
C ASP A 134 18.82 -3.22 8.48
N PHE A 135 18.02 -2.69 9.40
CA PHE A 135 17.33 -1.41 9.27
C PHE A 135 18.02 -0.34 10.11
N THR A 136 19.02 -0.64 10.96
CA THR A 136 19.59 0.25 11.98
C THR A 136 19.99 1.62 11.44
N GLU A 137 20.67 1.67 10.29
CA GLU A 137 21.15 2.92 9.67
C GLU A 137 20.08 3.66 8.86
N MET A 138 18.91 3.06 8.63
CA MET A 138 17.80 3.66 7.90
C MET A 138 17.02 4.65 8.78
N ALA A 139 16.55 5.74 8.17
CA ALA A 139 15.74 6.75 8.84
C ALA A 139 14.38 6.20 9.32
N VAL A 140 13.84 6.77 10.39
CA VAL A 140 12.47 6.46 10.86
C VAL A 140 11.47 6.82 9.77
N GLY A 141 10.66 5.85 9.36
CA GLY A 141 9.80 6.02 8.20
C GLY A 141 9.11 4.74 7.72
N VAL A 142 8.51 4.87 6.55
CA VAL A 142 7.83 3.76 5.88
C VAL A 142 8.65 3.35 4.67
N TYR A 143 8.84 2.05 4.52
CA TYR A 143 9.59 1.43 3.44
C TYR A 143 8.72 0.39 2.72
N VAL A 144 8.99 0.18 1.44
CA VAL A 144 8.41 -0.87 0.61
C VAL A 144 9.48 -1.93 0.38
N LEU A 145 9.24 -3.13 0.89
CA LEU A 145 10.08 -4.30 0.69
C LEU A 145 9.50 -5.13 -0.46
N ILE A 146 10.29 -5.31 -1.52
CA ILE A 146 9.95 -6.15 -2.67
C ILE A 146 10.79 -7.43 -2.58
N VAL A 147 10.12 -8.56 -2.41
CA VAL A 147 10.73 -9.88 -2.36
C VAL A 147 10.38 -10.63 -3.64
N ARG A 148 11.38 -10.95 -4.46
CA ARG A 148 11.18 -11.71 -5.71
C ARG A 148 11.56 -13.16 -5.50
N THR A 149 10.67 -14.06 -5.89
CA THR A 149 10.98 -15.47 -6.08
C THR A 149 11.00 -15.81 -7.57
N ASP A 150 11.33 -17.05 -7.88
CA ASP A 150 11.21 -17.65 -9.21
C ASP A 150 9.80 -17.56 -9.82
N GLN A 151 8.76 -17.55 -8.98
CA GLN A 151 7.36 -17.60 -9.41
C GLN A 151 6.58 -16.30 -9.18
N HIS A 152 6.83 -15.58 -8.09
CA HIS A 152 6.01 -14.44 -7.67
C HIS A 152 6.84 -13.29 -7.11
N ILE A 153 6.28 -12.08 -7.19
CA ILE A 153 6.81 -10.88 -6.54
C ILE A 153 5.88 -10.55 -5.37
N TYR A 154 6.43 -10.52 -4.16
CA TYR A 154 5.72 -10.16 -2.94
C TYR A 154 6.14 -8.74 -2.52
N GLU A 155 5.15 -7.92 -2.16
CA GLU A 155 5.37 -6.55 -1.70
C GLU A 155 4.90 -6.41 -0.24
N HIS A 156 5.79 -5.96 0.65
CA HIS A 156 5.49 -5.75 2.06
C HIS A 156 5.82 -4.31 2.49
N LYS A 157 4.84 -3.64 3.10
CA LYS A 157 5.07 -2.34 3.74
C LYS A 157 5.73 -2.54 5.10
N ILE A 158 6.89 -1.93 5.32
CA ILE A 158 7.62 -1.97 6.59
C ILE A 158 7.54 -0.61 7.28
N ILE A 159 7.30 -0.63 8.60
CA ILE A 159 7.26 0.57 9.44
C ILE A 159 8.47 0.54 10.36
N LYS A 160 9.43 1.45 10.15
CA LYS A 160 10.58 1.68 11.04
C LYS A 160 10.17 2.70 12.12
N LYS A 161 10.40 2.38 13.39
CA LYS A 161 10.16 3.25 14.55
C LYS A 161 11.41 3.95 15.05
#